data_AF-A0A2E8VGA3-F1
#
_entry.id   AF-A0A2E8VGA3-F1
#
_cell.length_a   1.000
_cell.length_b   1.000
_cell.length_c   1.000
_cell.angle_alpha   90.00
_cell.angle_beta   90.00
_cell.angle_gamma   90.00
#
_symmetry.space_group_name_H-M   'P 1'
#
loop_
_entity.id
_entity.type
_entity.pdbx_description
1 polymer ?
#
loop_
_entity_poly.entity_id
_entity_poly.type
_entity_poly.pdbx_seq_one_letter_code
_entity_poly.pdbx_strand_id
1 'polypeptide(L)'
;MVCFGTCGLLGSLFPEITKEIFLGMILPWVIFFISTLLTQIVHTKFSFNLTKYFSIAMIIKMILYGIIIVVIFTFISFNPTPFIISFTGYYLMLHLTEVYIVRSFIKNNYN
;
A
#
# COMPACT_ATOMS: atom_id res chain seq x y z
N MET A 1 3.62 -3.46 -13.57
CA MET A 1 4.88 -3.57 -14.33
C MET A 1 6.10 -2.95 -13.61
N VAL A 2 5.98 -1.83 -12.88
CA VAL A 2 7.12 -1.20 -12.16
C VAL A 2 7.71 -2.07 -11.01
N CYS A 3 6.90 -2.90 -10.36
CA CYS A 3 7.34 -3.80 -9.28
C CYS A 3 8.34 -4.88 -9.73
N PHE A 4 8.13 -5.51 -10.88
CA PHE A 4 9.00 -6.59 -11.34
C PHE A 4 10.37 -6.09 -11.79
N GLY A 5 10.42 -4.90 -12.39
CA GLY A 5 11.67 -4.28 -12.83
C GLY A 5 12.57 -3.88 -11.66
N THR A 6 12.01 -3.28 -10.60
CA THR A 6 12.79 -2.87 -9.42
C THR A 6 13.22 -4.07 -8.57
N CYS A 7 12.34 -5.05 -8.34
CA CYS A 7 12.73 -6.29 -7.64
C CYS A 7 13.76 -7.12 -8.42
N GLY A 8 13.67 -7.18 -9.75
CA GLY A 8 14.64 -7.89 -10.58
C GLY A 8 16.04 -7.26 -10.55
N LEU A 9 16.11 -5.92 -10.64
CA LEU A 9 17.38 -5.20 -10.62
C LEU A 9 18.06 -5.26 -9.24
N LEU A 10 17.31 -4.99 -8.16
CA LEU A 10 17.82 -5.05 -6.79
C LEU A 10 18.15 -6.49 -6.36
N GLY A 11 17.35 -7.48 -6.79
CA GLY A 11 17.59 -8.89 -6.48
C GLY A 11 18.81 -9.48 -7.18
N SER A 12 19.17 -8.96 -8.37
CA SER A 12 20.41 -9.33 -9.05
C SER A 12 21.67 -8.78 -8.37
N LEU A 13 21.56 -7.65 -7.65
CA LEU A 13 22.67 -7.01 -6.95
C LEU A 13 22.85 -7.54 -5.51
N PHE A 14 21.75 -7.87 -4.83
CA PHE A 14 21.75 -8.33 -3.44
C PHE A 14 20.78 -9.50 -3.22
N PRO A 15 21.19 -10.74 -3.55
CA PRO A 15 20.32 -11.91 -3.49
C PRO A 15 19.87 -12.26 -2.06
N GLU A 16 20.69 -11.94 -1.05
CA GLU A 16 20.39 -12.22 0.36
C GLU A 16 19.23 -11.37 0.90
N ILE A 17 19.03 -10.17 0.36
CA ILE A 17 18.09 -9.16 0.87
C ILE A 17 16.78 -9.11 0.06
N THR A 18 16.69 -9.96 -0.96
CA THR A 18 15.58 -9.93 -1.94
C THR A 18 14.26 -10.30 -1.29
N LYS A 19 14.26 -11.21 -0.30
CA LYS A 19 13.05 -11.68 0.38
C LYS A 19 12.40 -10.56 1.20
N GLU A 20 13.21 -9.78 1.90
CA GLU A 20 12.79 -8.66 2.73
C GLU A 20 12.19 -7.52 1.91
N ILE A 21 12.85 -7.18 0.80
CA ILE A 21 12.38 -6.17 -0.15
C ILE A 21 11.03 -6.60 -0.75
N PHE A 22 10.93 -7.87 -1.14
CA PHE A 22 9.71 -8.42 -1.75
C PHE A 22 8.52 -8.40 -0.79
N LEU A 23 8.74 -8.79 0.48
CA LEU A 23 7.74 -8.69 1.55
C LEU A 23 7.31 -7.23 1.78
N GLY A 24 8.28 -6.31 1.89
CA GLY A 24 8.02 -4.89 2.06
C GLY A 24 7.22 -4.29 0.89
N MET A 25 7.39 -4.81 -0.32
CA MET A 25 6.68 -4.35 -1.52
C MET A 25 5.26 -4.91 -1.64
N ILE A 26 5.07 -6.21 -1.38
CA ILE A 26 3.78 -6.89 -1.56
C ILE A 26 2.72 -6.39 -0.59
N LEU A 27 3.11 -6.14 0.66
CA LEU A 27 2.18 -5.75 1.72
C LEU A 27 1.41 -4.46 1.39
N PRO A 28 2.08 -3.32 1.06
CA PRO A 28 1.40 -2.12 0.61
C PRO A 28 0.52 -2.35 -0.61
N TRP A 29 0.95 -3.21 -1.54
CA TRP A 29 0.27 -3.44 -2.80
C TRP A 29 -1.07 -4.13 -2.63
N VAL A 30 -1.12 -5.19 -1.81
CA VAL A 30 -2.37 -5.91 -1.51
C VAL A 30 -3.38 -4.99 -0.83
N ILE A 31 -2.94 -4.22 0.16
CA ILE A 31 -3.82 -3.31 0.91
C ILE A 31 -4.30 -2.15 0.04
N PHE A 32 -3.45 -1.64 -0.85
CA PHE A 32 -3.84 -0.64 -1.84
C PHE A 32 -4.92 -1.18 -2.78
N PHE A 33 -4.77 -2.40 -3.28
CA PHE A 33 -5.74 -3.01 -4.21
C PHE A 33 -7.10 -3.20 -3.56
N ILE A 34 -7.13 -3.70 -2.31
CA ILE A 34 -8.36 -3.86 -1.53
C ILE A 34 -9.03 -2.50 -1.30
N SER A 35 -8.26 -1.49 -0.91
CA SER A 35 -8.81 -0.18 -0.59
C SER A 35 -9.36 0.57 -1.79
N THR A 36 -8.66 0.52 -2.93
CA THR A 36 -9.12 1.17 -4.16
C THR A 36 -10.40 0.54 -4.69
N LEU A 37 -10.51 -0.80 -4.65
CA LEU A 37 -11.74 -1.51 -4.98
C LEU A 37 -12.89 -1.12 -4.05
N LEU A 38 -12.66 -1.12 -2.73
CA LEU A 38 -13.68 -0.78 -1.75
C LEU A 38 -14.17 0.66 -1.94
N THR A 39 -13.24 1.59 -2.23
CA THR A 39 -13.56 2.98 -2.53
C THR A 39 -14.41 3.12 -3.78
N GLN A 40 -14.13 2.36 -4.85
CA GLN A 40 -14.94 2.36 -6.06
C GLN A 40 -16.35 1.81 -5.82
N ILE A 41 -16.49 0.75 -5.01
CA ILE A 41 -17.79 0.17 -4.64
C ILE A 41 -18.61 1.15 -3.80
N VAL A 42 -17.98 1.77 -2.79
CA VAL A 42 -18.64 2.76 -1.93
C VAL A 42 -19.07 3.97 -2.75
N HIS A 43 -18.20 4.48 -3.62
CA HIS A 43 -18.51 5.62 -4.49
C HIS A 43 -19.68 5.33 -5.45
N THR A 44 -19.77 4.11 -6.01
CA THR A 44 -20.84 3.75 -6.95
C THR A 44 -22.18 3.45 -6.27
N LYS A 45 -22.17 2.92 -5.04
CA LYS A 45 -23.40 2.55 -4.31
C LYS A 45 -23.90 3.60 -3.33
N PHE A 46 -23.04 4.48 -2.82
CA PHE A 46 -23.39 5.41 -1.75
C PHE A 46 -22.79 6.80 -2.02
N SER A 47 -23.64 7.84 -1.98
CA SER A 47 -23.21 9.24 -1.95
C SER A 47 -22.74 9.63 -0.53
N PHE A 48 -21.78 8.88 0.00
CA PHE A 48 -21.19 9.18 1.30
C PHE A 48 -20.20 10.33 1.17
N ASN A 49 -19.98 11.06 2.27
CA ASN A 49 -18.97 12.11 2.30
C ASN A 49 -17.58 11.47 2.15
N LEU A 50 -17.07 11.41 0.91
CA LEU A 50 -15.88 10.68 0.47
C LEU A 50 -14.66 10.96 1.35
N THR A 51 -14.50 12.22 1.78
CA THR A 51 -13.42 12.65 2.67
C THR A 51 -13.44 11.96 4.03
N LYS A 52 -14.63 11.78 4.63
CA LYS A 52 -14.78 11.15 5.95
C LYS A 52 -14.51 9.65 5.86
N TYR A 53 -15.04 8.99 4.82
CA TYR A 53 -14.76 7.58 4.56
C TYR A 53 -13.26 7.34 4.33
N PHE A 54 -12.63 8.16 3.48
CA PHE A 54 -11.20 8.03 3.18
C PHE A 54 -10.32 8.22 4.42
N SER A 55 -10.65 9.19 5.29
CA SER A 55 -9.93 9.41 6.54
C SER A 55 -10.01 8.21 7.48
N ILE A 56 -11.20 7.62 7.64
CA ILE A 56 -11.40 6.41 8.46
C ILE A 56 -10.65 5.22 7.84
N ALA A 57 -10.74 5.04 6.52
CA ALA A 57 -10.03 3.98 5.81
C ALA A 57 -8.51 4.09 6.01
N MET A 58 -7.95 5.31 6.02
CA MET A 58 -6.52 5.52 6.27
C MET A 58 -6.11 5.09 7.69
N ILE A 59 -6.91 5.42 8.70
CA ILE A 59 -6.64 5.01 10.10
C ILE A 59 -6.66 3.49 10.21
N ILE A 60 -7.67 2.83 9.63
CA ILE A 60 -7.80 1.37 9.65
C ILE A 60 -6.58 0.72 8.99
N LYS A 61 -6.10 1.25 7.85
CA LYS A 61 -4.89 0.74 7.19
C LYS A 61 -3.66 0.85 8.07
N MET A 62 -3.46 1.99 8.74
CA MET A 62 -2.29 2.18 9.61
C MET A 62 -2.26 1.17 10.75
N ILE A 63 -3.41 0.89 11.36
CA ILE A 63 -3.55 -0.13 12.40
C ILE A 63 -3.23 -1.51 11.81
N LEU A 64 -3.79 -1.83 10.64
CA LEU A 64 -3.58 -3.11 9.96
C LEU A 64 -2.10 -3.32 9.59
N TYR A 65 -1.43 -2.31 9.05
CA TYR A 65 0.01 -2.34 8.79
C TYR A 65 0.82 -2.57 10.07
N GLY A 66 0.48 -1.86 11.16
CA GLY A 66 1.14 -2.04 12.45
C GLY A 66 1.07 -3.49 12.93
N ILE A 67 -0.12 -4.10 12.89
CA ILE A 67 -0.31 -5.51 13.29
C ILE A 67 0.51 -6.44 12.40
N ILE A 68 0.45 -6.26 11.08
CA ILE A 68 1.19 -7.10 10.13
C ILE A 68 2.70 -7.02 10.36
N ILE A 69 3.24 -5.82 10.57
CA ILE A 69 4.68 -5.62 10.80
C ILE A 69 5.11 -6.30 12.10
N VAL A 70 4.33 -6.17 13.18
CA VAL A 70 4.61 -6.86 14.46
C VAL A 70 4.62 -8.37 14.28
N VAL A 71 3.63 -8.94 13.58
CA VAL A 71 3.58 -10.39 13.30
C VAL A 71 4.81 -10.80 12.49
N ILE A 72 5.14 -10.07 11.44
CA ILE A 72 6.28 -10.38 10.58
C ILE A 72 7.60 -10.37 11.36
N PHE A 73 7.85 -9.34 12.19
CA PHE A 73 9.06 -9.29 13.02
C PHE A 73 9.10 -10.33 14.15
N THR A 74 7.96 -10.84 14.58
CA THR A 74 7.90 -11.89 15.61
C THR A 74 8.18 -13.28 15.04
N PHE A 75 7.69 -13.56 13.82
CA PHE A 75 7.72 -14.92 13.25
C PHE A 75 8.82 -15.14 12.20
N ILE A 76 9.35 -14.08 11.58
CA ILE A 76 10.36 -14.20 10.53
C ILE A 76 11.64 -13.53 11.02
N SER A 77 12.73 -14.30 11.06
CA SER A 77 14.08 -13.76 11.32
C SER A 77 14.64 -13.20 10.02
N PHE A 78 14.53 -11.89 9.81
CA PHE A 78 15.07 -11.20 8.64
C PHE A 78 15.58 -9.80 9.02
N ASN A 79 16.39 -9.20 8.16
CA ASN A 79 16.97 -7.89 8.46
C ASN A 79 15.89 -6.80 8.35
N PRO A 80 15.57 -6.06 9.43
CA PRO A 80 14.45 -5.11 9.43
C PRO A 80 14.70 -3.90 8.53
N THR A 81 15.96 -3.50 8.34
CA THR A 81 16.33 -2.29 7.60
C THR A 81 15.86 -2.28 6.12
N PRO A 82 16.18 -3.29 5.28
CA PRO A 82 15.73 -3.33 3.89
C PRO A 82 14.22 -3.43 3.73
N PHE A 83 13.55 -4.14 4.65
CA PHE A 83 12.10 -4.25 4.67
C PHE A 83 11.46 -2.88 4.93
N ILE A 84 11.89 -2.15 5.96
CA ILE A 84 11.32 -0.84 6.31
C ILE A 84 11.49 0.16 5.17
N ILE A 85 12.67 0.21 4.54
CA ILE A 85 12.94 1.12 3.41
C ILE A 85 12.00 0.82 2.25
N SER A 86 11.89 -0.47 1.88
CA SER A 86 11.05 -0.89 0.75
C SER A 86 9.58 -0.67 1.03
N PHE A 87 9.12 -1.06 2.23
CA PHE A 87 7.77 -0.88 2.70
C PHE A 87 7.36 0.60 2.68
N THR A 88 8.18 1.47 3.27
CA THR A 88 7.86 2.90 3.37
C THR A 88 7.83 3.56 1.99
N GLY A 89 8.80 3.23 1.12
CA GLY A 89 8.84 3.76 -0.25
C GLY A 89 7.59 3.38 -1.06
N TYR A 90 7.23 2.09 -1.06
CA TYR A 90 6.03 1.63 -1.78
C TYR A 90 4.74 2.14 -1.14
N TYR A 91 4.66 2.17 0.18
CA TYR A 91 3.51 2.72 0.91
C TYR A 91 3.24 4.17 0.51
N LEU A 92 4.26 5.04 0.52
CA LEU A 92 4.12 6.45 0.14
C LEU A 92 3.68 6.60 -1.31
N MET A 93 4.32 5.88 -2.24
CA MET A 93 3.99 5.91 -3.67
C MET A 93 2.52 5.53 -3.93
N LEU A 94 2.07 4.43 -3.31
CA LEU A 94 0.70 3.94 -3.45
C LEU A 94 -0.30 4.86 -2.76
N HIS A 95 0.04 5.44 -1.60
CA HIS A 95 -0.82 6.38 -0.91
C HIS A 95 -1.07 7.64 -1.74
N LEU A 96 -0.03 8.21 -2.35
CA LEU A 96 -0.17 9.35 -3.27
C LEU A 96 -1.03 8.98 -4.49
N THR A 97 -0.84 7.78 -5.04
CA THR A 97 -1.64 7.27 -6.16
C THR A 97 -3.12 7.15 -5.78
N GLU A 98 -3.40 6.65 -4.57
CA GLU A 98 -4.77 6.49 -4.07
C GLU A 98 -5.47 7.84 -3.92
N VAL A 99 -4.80 8.82 -3.34
CA VAL A 99 -5.32 10.19 -3.19
C VAL A 99 -5.64 10.80 -4.56
N TYR A 100 -4.77 10.57 -5.56
CA TYR A 100 -4.99 11.03 -6.92
C TYR A 100 -6.25 10.39 -7.55
N ILE A 101 -6.43 9.08 -7.38
CA ILE A 101 -7.61 8.34 -7.87
C ILE A 101 -8.89 8.88 -7.21
N VAL A 102 -8.89 9.05 -5.89
CA VAL A 102 -10.04 9.58 -5.15
C VAL A 102 -10.40 11.00 -5.60
N ARG A 103 -9.38 11.85 -5.78
CA ARG A 103 -9.59 13.22 -6.29
C ARG A 103 -10.20 13.21 -7.70
N SER A 104 -9.79 12.27 -8.54
CA SER A 104 -10.35 12.10 -9.88
C SER A 104 -11.85 11.77 -9.82
N PHE A 105 -12.25 10.84 -8.94
CA PHE A 105 -13.67 10.50 -8.73
C PHE A 105 -14.50 11.70 -8.26
N ILE A 106 -13.98 12.51 -7.33
CA ILE A 106 -14.67 13.72 -6.85
C ILE A 106 -14.86 14.71 -8.01
N LYS A 107 -13.81 14.98 -8.79
CA LYS A 107 -13.88 15.93 -9.92
C LYS A 107 -14.89 15.48 -10.98
N ASN A 108 -14.99 14.19 -11.25
CA ASN A 108 -15.89 13.66 -12.28
C ASN A 108 -17.37 13.71 -11.91
N ASN A 109 -17.74 13.87 -10.63
CA ASN A 109 -19.14 14.06 -10.21
C ASN A 109 -19.63 15.52 -10.35
N TYR A 110 -18.74 16.48 -10.59
CA TYR A 110 -19.06 17.91 -10.69
C TYR A 110 -19.10 18.42 -12.16
N ASN A 111 -18.92 17.53 -13.13
CA ASN A 111 -19.12 17.77 -14.57
C ASN A 111 -20.36 17.00 -15.05
#